data_AF-A0A945K2A5-F1
#
_entry.id   AF-A0A945K2A5-F1
#
_cell.length_a   1.000
_cell.length_b   1.000
_cell.length_c   1.000
_cell.angle_alpha   90.00
_cell.angle_beta   90.00
_cell.angle_gamma   90.00
#
_symmetry.space_group_name_H-M   'P 1'
#
loop_
_entity.id
_entity.type
_entity.pdbx_description
1 polymer ?
#
loop_
_entity_poly.entity_id
_entity_poly.type
_entity_poly.pdbx_seq_one_letter_code
_entity_poly.pdbx_strand_id
1 'polypeptide(L)'
;MLTVSAAYRTELGATAPSIAPAGDVLFYFTNETEPAQGGRLTLKRVNLDGTQREQICVVDGVLPGAPGPFSRPYPLSTVSSDGQRVAISGFLGDGSAADAPWGLLVFDVPSGRVELILQGSTWCNVHPQYCRSKESSASHDLLVQENHGNECDASGAVYEVDRR
;
A
#
# COMPACT_ATOMS: atom_id res chain seq x y z
N MET A 1 -15.98 10.96 -24.70
CA MET A 1 -14.51 11.07 -24.80
C MET A 1 -14.03 11.51 -23.41
N LEU A 2 -13.61 10.56 -22.58
CA LEU A 2 -13.09 10.89 -21.24
C LEU A 2 -11.67 11.42 -21.42
N THR A 3 -11.49 12.72 -21.29
CA THR A 3 -10.18 13.33 -21.08
C THR A 3 -9.75 12.94 -19.67
N VAL A 4 -8.96 11.88 -19.54
CA VAL A 4 -8.26 11.59 -18.28
C VAL A 4 -7.21 12.69 -18.13
N SER A 5 -7.57 13.77 -17.44
CA SER A 5 -6.63 14.80 -17.01
C SER A 5 -5.56 14.13 -16.15
N ALA A 6 -4.30 14.36 -16.49
CA ALA A 6 -3.12 13.76 -15.86
C ALA A 6 -2.85 14.33 -14.44
N ALA A 7 -3.88 14.44 -13.60
CA ALA A 7 -3.84 15.18 -12.34
C ALA A 7 -2.89 14.59 -11.27
N TYR A 8 -2.45 13.32 -11.39
CA TYR A 8 -1.49 12.72 -10.46
C TYR A 8 -0.03 12.73 -10.94
N ARG A 9 0.24 13.07 -12.22
CA ARG A 9 1.63 13.11 -12.77
C ARG A 9 2.46 14.30 -12.27
N THR A 10 1.88 15.23 -11.52
CA THR A 10 2.59 16.44 -11.06
C THR A 10 3.37 16.24 -9.76
N GLU A 11 3.25 15.07 -9.11
CA GLU A 11 3.84 14.82 -7.80
C GLU A 11 4.84 13.66 -7.87
N LEU A 12 6.09 13.94 -7.52
CA LEU A 12 7.16 12.93 -7.51
C LEU A 12 6.84 11.84 -6.50
N GLY A 13 7.17 10.59 -6.85
CA GLY A 13 6.93 9.44 -5.99
C GLY A 13 5.46 9.00 -5.89
N ALA A 14 4.54 9.60 -6.66
CA ALA A 14 3.15 9.17 -6.71
C ALA A 14 3.04 7.71 -7.22
N THR A 15 2.38 6.85 -6.44
CA THR A 15 2.23 5.42 -6.71
C THR A 15 0.89 4.88 -6.16
N ALA A 16 0.56 3.64 -6.54
CA ALA A 16 -0.58 2.88 -6.04
C ALA A 16 -1.91 3.66 -6.02
N PRO A 17 -2.37 4.17 -7.18
CA PRO A 17 -3.65 4.88 -7.28
C PRO A 17 -4.85 3.94 -7.11
N SER A 18 -5.88 4.41 -6.41
CA SER A 18 -7.20 3.76 -6.27
C SER A 18 -8.32 4.79 -6.33
N ILE A 19 -9.33 4.56 -7.17
CA ILE A 19 -10.50 5.44 -7.27
C ILE A 19 -11.55 5.01 -6.24
N ALA A 20 -12.06 5.96 -5.47
CA ALA A 20 -13.11 5.73 -4.49
C ALA A 20 -14.35 5.10 -5.15
N PRO A 21 -15.16 4.30 -4.41
CA PRO A 21 -16.35 3.64 -4.96
C PRO A 21 -17.38 4.59 -5.60
N ALA A 22 -17.45 5.84 -5.14
CA ALA A 22 -18.34 6.86 -5.70
C ALA A 22 -17.83 7.46 -7.02
N GLY A 23 -16.56 7.21 -7.38
CA GLY A 23 -15.98 7.63 -8.65
C GLY A 23 -15.59 9.11 -8.71
N ASP A 24 -15.44 9.78 -7.57
CA ASP A 24 -15.19 11.23 -7.45
C ASP A 24 -13.81 11.57 -6.88
N VAL A 25 -13.24 10.67 -6.07
CA VAL A 25 -11.94 10.84 -5.39
C VAL A 25 -10.93 9.81 -5.87
N LEU A 26 -9.69 10.24 -6.09
CA LEU A 26 -8.50 9.40 -6.25
C LEU A 26 -7.70 9.37 -4.95
N PHE A 27 -7.55 8.19 -4.37
CA PHE A 27 -6.53 7.92 -3.37
C PHE A 27 -5.23 7.51 -4.05
N TYR A 28 -4.10 7.96 -3.52
CA TYR A 28 -2.77 7.57 -4.00
C TYR A 28 -1.75 7.77 -2.88
N PHE A 29 -0.57 7.20 -3.06
CA PHE A 29 0.54 7.37 -2.13
C PHE A 29 1.65 8.18 -2.75
N THR A 30 2.35 8.99 -1.97
CA THR A 30 3.71 9.45 -2.32
C THR A 30 4.72 8.62 -1.55
N ASN A 31 5.64 7.99 -2.28
CA ASN A 31 6.70 7.16 -1.73
C ASN A 31 8.03 7.90 -1.70
N GLU A 32 8.53 8.14 -0.50
CA GLU A 32 9.86 8.68 -0.19
C GLU A 32 10.61 7.70 0.73
N THR A 33 10.29 6.41 0.65
CA THR A 33 10.93 5.35 1.45
C THR A 33 12.06 4.68 0.70
N GLU A 34 13.10 4.30 1.43
CA GLU A 34 14.24 3.52 0.99
C GLU A 34 14.39 2.26 1.85
N PRO A 35 14.73 1.09 1.29
CA PRO A 35 14.99 -0.12 2.07
C PRO A 35 16.04 0.12 3.17
N ALA A 36 15.87 -0.53 4.32
CA ALA A 36 16.71 -0.41 5.53
C ALA A 36 16.67 0.97 6.23
N GLN A 37 16.64 2.06 5.48
CA GLN A 37 16.65 3.43 6.00
C GLN A 37 15.26 3.91 6.41
N GLY A 38 14.21 3.40 5.75
CA GLY A 38 12.86 3.92 5.87
C GLY A 38 12.71 5.23 5.12
N GLY A 39 12.00 6.19 5.71
CA GLY A 39 11.59 7.41 5.04
C GLY A 39 10.08 7.57 5.17
N ARG A 40 9.45 8.23 4.20
CA ARG A 40 8.05 8.64 4.32
C ARG A 40 7.16 8.00 3.27
N LEU A 41 6.13 7.28 3.71
CA LEU A 41 4.99 6.93 2.87
C LEU A 41 3.80 7.79 3.28
N THR A 42 3.20 8.51 2.33
CA THR A 42 2.06 9.40 2.63
C THR A 42 0.84 9.00 1.82
N LEU A 43 -0.27 8.68 2.48
CA LEU A 43 -1.58 8.53 1.84
C LEU A 43 -2.18 9.92 1.58
N LYS A 44 -2.62 10.13 0.34
CA LYS A 44 -3.25 11.37 -0.12
C LYS A 44 -4.56 11.07 -0.84
N ARG A 45 -5.41 12.09 -0.92
CA ARG A 45 -6.59 12.11 -1.79
C ARG A 45 -6.62 13.37 -2.64
N VAL A 46 -7.27 13.28 -3.78
CA VAL A 46 -7.58 14.43 -4.66
C VAL A 46 -8.88 14.14 -5.39
N ASN A 47 -9.69 15.16 -5.64
CA ASN A 47 -10.85 15.00 -6.53
C ASN A 47 -10.37 14.65 -7.94
N LEU A 48 -11.18 13.92 -8.72
CA LEU A 48 -10.80 13.55 -10.09
C LEU A 48 -10.66 14.74 -11.05
N ASP A 49 -11.20 15.91 -10.69
CA ASP A 49 -10.98 17.17 -11.40
C ASP A 49 -9.62 17.84 -11.05
N GLY A 50 -8.86 17.25 -10.11
CA GLY A 50 -7.56 17.72 -9.65
C GLY A 50 -7.62 18.71 -8.47
N THR A 51 -8.81 19.03 -7.96
CA THR A 51 -9.00 19.93 -6.82
C THR A 51 -8.92 19.21 -5.47
N GLN A 52 -8.87 19.99 -4.37
CA GLN A 52 -8.93 19.49 -2.99
C GLN A 52 -7.94 18.35 -2.69
N ARG A 53 -6.69 18.55 -3.09
CA ARG A 53 -5.61 17.63 -2.72
C ARG A 53 -5.31 17.75 -1.23
N GLU A 54 -5.34 16.62 -0.55
CA GLU A 54 -5.18 16.53 0.90
C GLU A 54 -4.29 15.36 1.30
N GLN A 55 -3.52 15.56 2.36
CA GLN A 55 -2.79 14.49 3.05
C GLN A 55 -3.69 13.90 4.13
N ILE A 56 -3.76 12.57 4.19
CA ILE A 56 -4.59 11.83 5.15
C ILE A 56 -3.73 11.25 6.28
N CYS A 57 -2.68 10.52 5.92
CA CYS A 57 -1.87 9.78 6.88
C CYS A 57 -0.42 9.70 6.40
N VAL A 58 0.51 9.60 7.35
CA VAL A 58 1.95 9.49 7.12
C VAL A 58 2.48 8.31 7.90
N VAL A 59 3.29 7.48 7.24
CA VAL A 59 4.16 6.49 7.87
C VAL A 59 5.59 6.98 7.70
N ASP A 60 6.22 7.40 8.79
CA ASP A 60 7.58 7.95 8.84
C ASP A 60 8.48 7.28 9.90
N GLY A 61 8.06 6.10 10.37
CA GLY A 61 8.80 5.30 11.35
C GLY A 61 8.48 3.81 11.24
N VAL A 62 9.04 3.02 12.16
CA VAL A 62 8.75 1.59 12.26
C VAL A 62 7.35 1.39 12.86
N LEU A 63 6.51 0.66 12.14
CA LEU A 63 5.15 0.35 12.58
C LEU A 63 5.17 -0.58 13.79
N PRO A 64 4.21 -0.46 14.74
CA PRO A 64 4.08 -1.41 15.83
C PRO A 64 4.03 -2.86 15.32
N GLY A 65 4.96 -3.69 15.79
CA GLY A 65 5.06 -5.10 15.40
C GLY A 65 5.83 -5.40 14.10
N ALA A 66 6.30 -4.38 13.38
CA ALA A 66 7.18 -4.58 12.23
C ALA A 66 8.65 -4.77 12.69
N PRO A 67 9.44 -5.62 12.02
CA PRO A 67 10.85 -5.81 12.35
C PRO A 67 11.76 -4.68 11.86
N GLY A 68 11.29 -3.88 10.90
CA GLY A 68 12.04 -2.79 10.30
C GLY A 68 11.13 -1.76 9.64
N PRO A 69 11.69 -0.73 8.98
CA PRO A 69 10.92 0.31 8.36
C PRO A 69 10.16 -0.19 7.13
N PHE A 70 9.00 0.42 6.87
CA PHE A 70 8.24 0.15 5.65
C PHE A 70 8.96 0.74 4.43
N SER A 71 9.10 -0.05 3.37
CA SER A 71 9.69 0.36 2.10
C SER A 71 9.11 -0.43 0.93
N ARG A 72 9.53 -0.11 -0.31
CA ARG A 72 9.09 -0.79 -1.55
C ARG A 72 7.57 -0.99 -1.60
N PRO A 73 6.77 0.10 -1.50
CA PRO A 73 5.33 -0.02 -1.62
C PRO A 73 4.98 -0.72 -2.93
N TYR A 74 4.09 -1.70 -2.82
CA TYR A 74 3.53 -2.39 -3.95
C TYR A 74 2.78 -1.39 -4.84
N PRO A 75 2.91 -1.47 -6.18
CA PRO A 75 2.39 -0.43 -7.07
C PRO A 75 0.85 -0.43 -7.19
N LEU A 76 0.17 -1.35 -6.50
CA LEU A 76 -1.29 -1.44 -6.44
C LEU A 76 -1.76 -1.23 -5.01
N SER A 77 -2.80 -0.41 -4.86
CA SER A 77 -3.59 -0.30 -3.64
C SER A 77 -5.02 -0.76 -3.91
N THR A 78 -5.82 -0.88 -2.86
CA THR A 78 -7.25 -1.12 -2.97
C THR A 78 -8.01 -0.27 -1.96
N VAL A 79 -9.24 0.11 -2.29
CA VAL A 79 -10.12 0.91 -1.42
C VAL A 79 -11.38 0.13 -1.08
N SER A 80 -11.81 0.21 0.18
CA SER A 80 -13.03 -0.44 0.66
C SER A 80 -14.26 0.06 -0.10
N SER A 81 -15.33 -0.73 -0.13
CA SER A 81 -16.57 -0.41 -0.85
C SER A 81 -17.33 0.80 -0.29
N ASP A 82 -17.05 1.19 0.95
CA ASP A 82 -17.54 2.40 1.63
C ASP A 82 -16.57 3.60 1.52
N GLY A 83 -15.41 3.41 0.89
CA GLY A 83 -14.39 4.45 0.71
C GLY A 83 -13.67 4.87 2.00
N GLN A 84 -13.89 4.17 3.11
CA GLN A 84 -13.34 4.55 4.42
C GLN A 84 -11.95 3.98 4.69
N ARG A 85 -11.47 3.02 3.88
CA ARG A 85 -10.17 2.38 4.07
C ARG A 85 -9.40 2.20 2.76
N VAL A 86 -8.09 2.37 2.84
CA VAL A 86 -7.16 2.11 1.73
C VAL A 86 -6.11 1.12 2.20
N ALA A 87 -5.84 0.09 1.41
CA ALA A 87 -4.82 -0.91 1.73
C ALA A 87 -3.69 -0.92 0.70
N ILE A 88 -2.46 -1.12 1.17
CA ILE A 88 -1.24 -1.23 0.35
C ILE A 88 -0.24 -2.14 1.06
N SER A 89 0.54 -2.92 0.31
CA SER A 89 1.62 -3.72 0.87
C SER A 89 3.00 -3.15 0.59
N GLY A 90 4.01 -3.65 1.30
CA GLY A 90 5.41 -3.31 1.08
C GLY A 90 6.34 -4.17 1.92
N PHE A 91 7.63 -3.94 1.77
CA PHE A 91 8.70 -4.64 2.48
C PHE A 91 8.93 -4.03 3.87
N LEU A 92 9.25 -4.86 4.86
CA LEU A 92 9.47 -4.45 6.27
C LEU A 92 10.88 -4.75 6.77
N GLY A 93 11.84 -5.01 5.88
CA GLY A 93 13.22 -5.35 6.26
C GLY A 93 14.05 -4.15 6.68
N ASP A 94 14.94 -4.38 7.64
CA ASP A 94 15.93 -3.43 8.16
C ASP A 94 17.28 -3.48 7.40
N GLY A 95 17.37 -4.27 6.34
CA GLY A 95 18.59 -4.44 5.56
C GLY A 95 19.60 -5.44 6.12
N SER A 96 19.31 -6.09 7.25
CA SER A 96 20.28 -6.99 7.91
C SER A 96 20.24 -8.44 7.40
N ALA A 97 19.07 -8.91 6.97
CA ALA A 97 18.84 -10.30 6.60
C ALA A 97 18.02 -10.43 5.32
N ALA A 98 18.33 -11.47 4.53
CA ALA A 98 17.46 -11.93 3.44
C ALA A 98 16.11 -12.41 3.99
N ASP A 99 15.12 -12.48 3.12
CA ASP A 99 13.76 -12.99 3.41
C ASP A 99 13.05 -12.30 4.59
N ALA A 100 13.38 -11.02 4.82
CA ALA A 100 12.61 -10.20 5.74
C ALA A 100 11.13 -10.11 5.30
N PRO A 101 10.18 -9.90 6.22
CA PRO A 101 8.78 -9.98 5.89
C PRO A 101 8.31 -8.84 5.00
N TRP A 102 7.27 -9.14 4.24
CA TRP A 102 6.40 -8.16 3.60
C TRP A 102 5.17 -7.97 4.48
N GLY A 103 4.54 -6.79 4.40
CA GLY A 103 3.38 -6.45 5.23
C GLY A 103 2.27 -5.77 4.45
N LEU A 104 1.03 -5.98 4.87
CA LEU A 104 -0.17 -5.29 4.38
C LEU A 104 -0.62 -4.24 5.39
N LEU A 105 -0.64 -2.99 4.95
CA LEU A 105 -1.14 -1.86 5.73
C LEU A 105 -2.58 -1.55 5.37
N VAL A 106 -3.39 -1.22 6.37
CA VAL A 106 -4.72 -0.64 6.20
C VAL A 106 -4.74 0.74 6.83
N PHE A 107 -5.11 1.74 6.02
CA PHE A 107 -5.29 3.12 6.43
C PHE A 107 -6.78 3.38 6.63
N ASP A 108 -7.16 3.86 7.80
CA ASP A 108 -8.49 4.40 8.07
C ASP A 108 -8.53 5.87 7.65
N VAL A 109 -9.32 6.18 6.62
CA VAL A 109 -9.37 7.51 6.00
C VAL A 109 -9.94 8.56 6.95
N PRO A 110 -11.04 8.32 7.69
CA PRO A 110 -11.60 9.33 8.59
C PRO A 110 -10.68 9.71 9.76
N SER A 111 -10.02 8.73 10.37
CA SER A 111 -9.17 8.97 11.55
C SER A 111 -7.71 9.26 11.19
N GLY A 112 -7.28 8.99 9.95
CA GLY A 112 -5.89 9.12 9.54
C GLY A 112 -4.96 8.10 10.23
N ARG A 113 -5.50 6.99 10.73
CA ARG A 113 -4.72 5.92 11.39
C ARG A 113 -4.30 4.84 10.39
N VAL A 114 -3.25 4.12 10.74
CA VAL A 114 -2.70 3.00 9.94
C VAL A 114 -2.43 1.80 10.84
N GLU A 115 -2.69 0.61 10.32
CA GLU A 115 -2.47 -0.66 11.00
C GLU A 115 -1.76 -1.65 10.06
N LEU A 116 -0.80 -2.39 10.60
CA LEU A 116 -0.19 -3.55 9.95
C LEU A 116 -1.04 -4.80 10.27
N ILE A 117 -1.81 -5.30 9.30
CA ILE A 117 -2.81 -6.34 9.54
C ILE A 117 -2.35 -7.75 9.14
N LEU A 118 -1.30 -7.83 8.32
CA LEU A 118 -0.71 -9.08 7.84
C LEU A 118 0.78 -8.86 7.61
N GLN A 119 1.61 -9.83 7.99
CA GLN A 119 3.02 -9.83 7.64
C GLN A 119 3.60 -11.25 7.51
N GLY A 120 4.72 -11.37 6.80
CA GLY A 120 5.43 -12.63 6.55
C GLY A 120 6.25 -12.60 5.26
N SER A 121 7.20 -13.51 5.12
CA SER A 121 8.12 -13.57 3.97
C SER A 121 7.45 -13.99 2.66
N THR A 122 6.30 -14.66 2.72
CA THR A 122 5.53 -15.15 1.55
C THR A 122 4.54 -14.13 0.97
N TRP A 123 4.48 -12.90 1.50
CA TRP A 123 3.49 -11.89 1.08
C TRP A 123 4.04 -10.84 0.11
N CYS A 124 5.09 -11.16 -0.65
CA CYS A 124 5.79 -10.19 -1.50
C CYS A 124 4.96 -9.64 -2.67
N ASN A 125 3.89 -10.34 -3.06
CA ASN A 125 3.03 -9.98 -4.19
C ASN A 125 1.55 -10.19 -3.85
N VAL A 126 1.12 -9.58 -2.72
CA VAL A 126 -0.14 -9.88 -2.02
C VAL A 126 -1.43 -9.57 -2.79
N HIS A 127 -1.39 -8.75 -3.85
CA HIS A 127 -2.55 -8.35 -4.67
C HIS A 127 -3.85 -8.13 -3.86
N PRO A 128 -3.88 -7.16 -2.93
CA PRO A 128 -5.00 -7.01 -2.02
C PRO A 128 -6.22 -6.49 -2.79
N GLN A 129 -7.40 -7.05 -2.49
CA GLN A 129 -8.66 -6.60 -3.07
C GLN A 129 -9.74 -6.55 -2.00
N TYR A 130 -10.28 -5.35 -1.72
CA TYR A 130 -11.44 -5.24 -0.83
C TYR A 130 -12.68 -5.86 -1.47
N CYS A 131 -13.49 -6.50 -0.62
CA CYS A 131 -14.85 -6.88 -0.94
C CYS A 131 -15.65 -5.68 -1.47
N ARG A 132 -16.56 -5.96 -2.42
CA ARG A 132 -17.41 -4.92 -3.04
C ARG A 132 -18.77 -4.76 -2.36
N SER A 133 -19.09 -5.59 -1.37
CA SER A 133 -20.31 -5.47 -0.56
C SER A 133 -20.30 -4.18 0.25
N LYS A 134 -21.45 -3.48 0.34
CA LYS A 134 -21.62 -2.28 1.18
C LYS A 134 -22.04 -2.59 2.61
N GLU A 135 -22.28 -3.87 2.92
CA GLU A 135 -22.60 -4.29 4.28
C GLU A 135 -21.42 -4.03 5.21
N SER A 136 -21.67 -3.45 6.37
CA SER A 136 -20.62 -2.92 7.25
C SER A 136 -19.59 -3.96 7.69
N SER A 137 -20.00 -5.20 7.96
CA SER A 137 -19.06 -6.26 8.30
C SER A 137 -18.23 -6.72 7.10
N ALA A 138 -18.86 -6.83 5.93
CA ALA A 138 -18.21 -7.37 4.73
C ALA A 138 -17.36 -6.33 3.98
N SER A 139 -17.63 -5.03 4.12
CA SER A 139 -16.83 -3.97 3.46
C SER A 139 -15.39 -3.89 3.98
N HIS A 140 -15.10 -4.57 5.09
CA HIS A 140 -13.79 -4.67 5.73
C HIS A 140 -12.99 -5.89 5.21
N ASP A 141 -13.64 -6.83 4.53
CA ASP A 141 -12.99 -8.06 4.08
C ASP A 141 -12.01 -7.78 2.94
N LEU A 142 -10.81 -8.34 3.05
CA LEU A 142 -9.73 -8.26 2.08
C LEU A 142 -9.40 -9.65 1.56
N LEU A 143 -9.51 -9.84 0.25
CA LEU A 143 -8.89 -10.97 -0.42
C LEU A 143 -7.41 -10.64 -0.65
N VAL A 144 -6.56 -11.61 -0.34
CA VAL A 144 -5.09 -11.54 -0.52
C VAL A 144 -4.58 -12.81 -1.18
N GLN A 145 -3.48 -12.69 -1.91
CA GLN A 145 -2.79 -13.81 -2.55
C GLN A 145 -1.48 -14.11 -1.83
N GLU A 146 -1.29 -15.34 -1.37
CA GLU A 146 0.00 -15.80 -0.85
C GLU A 146 0.93 -16.21 -2.00
N ASN A 147 2.21 -15.88 -1.87
CA ASN A 147 3.25 -16.38 -2.76
C ASN A 147 3.91 -17.62 -2.20
N HIS A 148 4.30 -18.55 -3.08
CA HIS A 148 5.06 -19.72 -2.70
C HIS A 148 6.41 -19.73 -3.42
N GLY A 149 7.47 -19.99 -2.67
CA GLY A 149 8.81 -20.17 -3.23
C GLY A 149 9.50 -18.90 -3.71
N ASN A 150 9.01 -17.73 -3.31
CA ASN A 150 9.76 -16.49 -3.45
C ASN A 150 10.87 -16.42 -2.41
N GLU A 151 11.99 -15.83 -2.79
CA GLU A 151 13.05 -15.39 -1.90
C GLU A 151 13.34 -13.91 -2.20
N CYS A 152 13.83 -13.16 -1.22
CA CYS A 152 14.29 -11.81 -1.45
C CYS A 152 15.61 -11.53 -0.73
N ASP A 153 16.42 -10.64 -1.31
CA ASP A 153 17.64 -10.19 -0.65
C ASP A 153 17.32 -9.28 0.55
N ALA A 154 18.35 -8.84 1.26
CA ALA A 154 18.19 -7.96 2.41
C ALA A 154 17.59 -6.58 2.06
N SER A 155 17.63 -6.19 0.79
CA SER A 155 16.98 -4.97 0.31
C SER A 155 15.51 -5.18 -0.04
N GLY A 156 15.00 -6.41 -0.03
CA GLY A 156 13.66 -6.77 -0.48
C GLY A 156 13.54 -6.92 -2.01
N ALA A 157 14.65 -7.12 -2.73
CA ALA A 157 14.58 -7.48 -4.14
C ALA A 157 14.23 -8.96 -4.28
N VAL A 158 13.06 -9.25 -4.85
CA VAL A 158 12.58 -10.63 -5.07
C VAL A 158 13.28 -11.23 -6.29
N TYR A 159 13.72 -12.48 -6.16
CA TYR A 159 14.27 -13.27 -7.28
C TYR A 159 13.61 -14.65 -7.34
N GLU A 160 13.51 -15.20 -8.54
CA GLU A 160 13.11 -16.59 -8.74
C GLU A 160 14.29 -17.51 -8.41
N VAL A 161 14.05 -18.50 -7.57
CA VAL A 161 14.98 -19.61 -7.38
C VAL A 161 14.69 -20.62 -8.49
N ASP A 162 15.67 -20.81 -9.39
CA ASP A 162 15.61 -21.86 -10.41
C ASP A 162 15.63 -23.22 -9.70
N ARG A 163 14.44 -23.76 -9.40
CA ARG A 163 14.27 -25.06 -8.74
C ARG A 163 14.58 -26.16 -9.75
N ARG A 164 15.85 -26.56 -9.79
CA ARG A 164 16.29 -27.81 -10.43
C ARG A 164 15.82 -29.03 -9.66
#